data_AF-A0A074T9Y9-F1
#
_entry.id   AF-A0A074T9Y9-F1
#
_cell.length_a   1.000
_cell.length_b   1.000
_cell.length_c   1.000
_cell.angle_alpha   90.00
_cell.angle_beta   90.00
_cell.angle_gamma   90.00
#
_symmetry.space_group_name_H-M   'P 1'
#
loop_
_entity.id
_entity.type
_entity.pdbx_description
1 polymer ?
#
loop_
_entity_poly.entity_id
_entity_poly.type
_entity_poly.pdbx_seq_one_letter_code
_entity_poly.pdbx_strand_id
1 'polypeptide(L)'
;MADQENRTLNDKFMLRLPDGMRERIKVIADKNGRSMNAEIVELLERHIPSIPSVKDVIESSDYIAFQLKELLERDPDLLDQRTMITAKSLMRTLNELDERLKAAQDRKTNEIKSSRRRQ
;
A
#
# COMPACT_ATOMS: atom_id res chain seq x y z
N MET A 1 -18.55 18.44 23.45
CA MET A 1 -18.69 18.17 22.01
C MET A 1 -18.05 19.34 21.28
N ALA A 2 -17.35 19.08 20.16
CA ALA A 2 -16.28 19.89 19.56
C ALA A 2 -14.95 19.70 20.31
N ASP A 3 -13.84 19.24 19.73
CA ASP A 3 -13.41 19.18 18.34
C ASP A 3 -12.74 17.82 18.05
N GLN A 4 -13.35 17.02 17.16
CA GLN A 4 -12.57 16.05 16.40
C GLN A 4 -11.84 16.84 15.32
N GLU A 5 -10.71 17.45 15.68
CA GLU A 5 -9.76 17.95 14.70
C GLU A 5 -9.45 16.81 13.73
N ASN A 6 -9.83 17.02 12.48
CA ASN A 6 -9.51 16.16 11.36
C ASN A 6 -7.99 16.20 11.16
N ARG A 7 -7.26 15.38 11.95
CA ARG A 7 -5.79 15.29 12.02
C ARG A 7 -5.17 14.65 10.78
N THR A 8 -5.90 14.58 9.68
CA THR A 8 -5.40 14.07 8.41
C THR A 8 -5.10 15.27 7.51
N LEU A 9 -3.80 15.48 7.23
CA LEU A 9 -3.24 16.39 6.22
C LEU A 9 -3.04 17.86 6.64
N ASN A 10 -2.10 18.13 7.55
CA ASN A 10 -1.70 19.51 7.91
C ASN A 10 -0.31 19.95 7.42
N ASP A 11 0.42 19.11 6.66
CA ASP A 11 1.66 19.54 6.02
C ASP A 11 1.35 20.42 4.81
N LYS A 12 1.58 21.73 4.96
CA LYS A 12 1.39 22.74 3.92
C LYS A 12 2.75 23.11 3.32
N PHE A 13 2.91 22.89 2.02
CA PHE A 13 4.14 23.23 1.29
C PHE A 13 3.88 24.36 0.28
N MET A 14 4.65 25.45 0.36
CA MET A 14 4.54 26.57 -0.59
C MET A 14 5.32 26.27 -1.87
N LEU A 15 4.61 25.88 -2.93
CA LEU A 15 5.18 25.61 -4.25
C LEU A 15 5.44 26.91 -5.03
N ARG A 16 6.66 27.05 -5.55
CA ARG A 16 6.99 28.06 -6.56
C ARG A 16 6.86 27.44 -7.94
N LEU A 17 5.89 27.91 -8.71
CA LEU A 17 5.61 27.42 -10.06
C LEU A 17 6.21 28.39 -11.09
N PRO A 18 6.77 27.90 -12.20
CA PRO A 18 7.10 28.73 -13.36
C PRO A 18 5.87 29.44 -13.93
N ASP A 19 6.09 30.53 -14.63
CA ASP A 19 5.03 31.33 -15.25
C ASP A 19 4.10 30.47 -16.12
N GLY A 20 2.78 30.68 -15.96
CA GLY A 20 1.73 29.97 -16.70
C GLY A 20 1.49 28.51 -16.29
N MET A 21 2.30 27.91 -15.41
CA MET A 21 2.08 26.53 -14.95
C MET A 21 0.84 26.43 -14.04
N ARG A 22 0.57 27.46 -13.23
CA ARG A 22 -0.61 27.51 -12.36
C ARG A 22 -1.91 27.46 -13.16
N GLU A 23 -2.03 28.27 -14.21
CA GLU A 23 -3.20 28.31 -15.10
C GLU A 23 -3.42 26.97 -15.78
N ARG A 24 -2.34 26.32 -16.25
CA ARG A 24 -2.42 24.98 -16.84
C ARG A 24 -3.00 23.95 -15.87
N ILE A 25 -2.54 23.92 -14.62
CA ILE A 25 -3.06 23.01 -13.59
C ILE A 25 -4.54 23.32 -13.31
N LYS A 26 -4.91 24.61 -13.25
CA LYS A 26 -6.31 25.02 -13.05
C LYS A 26 -7.24 24.42 -14.10
N VAL A 27 -6.89 24.55 -15.37
CA VAL A 27 -7.69 24.02 -16.49
C VAL A 27 -7.86 22.51 -16.39
N ILE A 28 -6.81 21.79 -16.00
CA ILE A 28 -6.87 20.33 -15.83
C ILE A 28 -7.78 19.97 -14.65
N ALA A 29 -7.62 20.66 -13.52
CA ALA A 29 -8.43 20.43 -12.33
C ALA A 29 -9.92 20.69 -12.59
N ASP A 30 -10.25 21.78 -13.28
CA ASP A 30 -11.62 22.12 -13.68
C ASP A 30 -12.21 21.06 -14.61
N LYS A 31 -11.42 20.57 -15.58
CA LYS A 31 -11.83 19.47 -16.48
C LYS A 31 -12.10 18.16 -15.73
N ASN A 32 -11.35 17.90 -14.66
CA ASN A 32 -11.47 16.69 -13.84
C ASN A 32 -12.49 16.84 -12.70
N GLY A 33 -13.13 18.01 -12.55
CA GLY A 33 -14.07 18.27 -11.45
C GLY A 33 -13.43 18.26 -10.06
N ARG A 34 -12.12 18.56 -9.98
CA ARG A 34 -11.34 18.57 -8.73
C ARG A 34 -10.88 19.98 -8.38
N SER A 35 -10.60 20.22 -7.10
CA SER A 35 -9.86 21.43 -6.73
C SER A 35 -8.44 21.36 -7.30
N MET A 36 -7.83 22.52 -7.56
CA MET A 36 -6.43 22.59 -8.01
C MET A 36 -5.49 21.82 -7.08
N ASN A 37 -5.70 21.90 -5.76
CA ASN A 37 -4.89 21.16 -4.80
C ASN A 37 -5.08 19.64 -4.93
N ALA A 38 -6.32 19.18 -5.07
CA ALA A 38 -6.60 17.75 -5.27
C ALA A 38 -5.99 17.23 -6.57
N GLU A 39 -5.97 18.03 -7.64
CA GLU A 39 -5.31 17.65 -8.89
C GLU A 39 -3.79 17.60 -8.75
N ILE A 40 -3.18 18.53 -8.00
CA ILE A 40 -1.73 18.47 -7.71
C ILE A 40 -1.39 17.19 -6.94
N VAL A 41 -2.19 16.84 -5.93
CA VAL A 41 -1.99 15.61 -5.13
C VAL A 41 -2.13 14.37 -6.02
N GLU A 42 -3.20 14.26 -6.81
CA GLU A 42 -3.42 13.15 -7.75
C GLU A 42 -2.24 12.98 -8.73
N LEU A 43 -1.74 14.08 -9.29
CA LEU A 43 -0.58 14.04 -10.18
C LEU A 43 0.68 13.57 -9.45
N LEU A 44 0.90 14.02 -8.21
CA LEU A 44 2.04 13.58 -7.41
C LEU A 44 1.93 12.09 -7.05
N GLU A 45 0.77 11.62 -6.61
CA GLU A 45 0.54 10.20 -6.28
C GLU A 45 0.76 9.30 -7.49
N ARG A 46 0.35 9.74 -8.69
CA ARG A 46 0.57 8.98 -9.92
C ARG A 46 2.04 8.84 -10.31
N HIS A 47 2.84 9.88 -10.09
CA HIS A 47 4.26 9.90 -10.51
C HIS A 47 5.21 9.48 -9.38
N ILE A 48 4.78 9.62 -8.14
CA ILE A 48 5.53 9.30 -6.92
C ILE A 48 4.59 8.46 -6.05
N PRO A 49 4.28 7.22 -6.46
CA PRO A 49 3.43 6.36 -5.67
C PRO A 49 4.08 6.14 -4.30
N SER A 50 3.28 6.17 -3.24
CA SER A 50 3.75 5.73 -1.95
C SER A 50 4.26 4.30 -2.08
N ILE A 51 5.39 4.00 -1.45
CA ILE A 51 5.81 2.61 -1.30
C ILE A 51 4.73 1.97 -0.42
N PRO A 52 3.97 0.99 -0.93
CA PRO A 52 2.90 0.39 -0.15
C PRO A 52 3.51 -0.19 1.12
N SER A 53 2.89 0.10 2.26
CA SER A 53 3.32 -0.51 3.51
C SER A 53 3.04 -2.01 3.45
N VAL A 54 3.71 -2.79 4.31
CA VAL A 54 3.42 -4.24 4.42
C VAL A 54 1.94 -4.47 4.69
N LYS A 55 1.29 -3.57 5.45
CA LYS A 55 -0.14 -3.62 5.72
C LYS A 55 -0.98 -3.44 4.43
N ASP A 56 -0.66 -2.44 3.62
CA ASP A 56 -1.38 -2.17 2.37
C ASP A 56 -1.25 -3.34 1.38
N VAL A 57 -0.08 -3.99 1.34
CA VAL A 57 0.16 -5.19 0.54
C VAL A 57 -0.69 -6.36 1.04
N ILE A 58 -0.78 -6.58 2.35
CA ILE A 58 -1.59 -7.67 2.94
C ILE A 58 -3.07 -7.43 2.67
N GLU A 59 -3.59 -6.23 2.90
CA GLU A 59 -5.01 -5.91 2.65
C GLU A 59 -5.35 -6.05 1.16
N SER A 60 -4.42 -5.69 0.27
CA SER A 60 -4.58 -5.90 -1.18
C SER A 60 -4.50 -7.38 -1.57
N SER A 61 -3.80 -8.21 -0.78
CA SER A 61 -3.60 -9.63 -1.08
C SER A 61 -4.90 -10.44 -0.98
N ASP A 62 -5.78 -10.10 -0.02
CA ASP A 62 -7.09 -10.75 0.13
C ASP A 62 -7.97 -10.49 -1.11
N TYR A 63 -7.97 -9.24 -1.59
CA TYR A 63 -8.69 -8.86 -2.80
C TYR A 63 -8.14 -9.58 -4.04
N ILE A 64 -6.82 -9.61 -4.20
CA ILE A 64 -6.17 -10.32 -5.32
C ILE A 64 -6.45 -11.82 -5.26
N ALA A 65 -6.40 -12.43 -4.08
CA ALA A 65 -6.70 -13.85 -3.90
C ALA A 65 -8.15 -14.17 -4.26
N PHE A 66 -9.11 -13.30 -3.88
CA PHE A 66 -10.51 -13.43 -4.27
C PHE A 66 -10.69 -13.36 -5.80
N GLN A 67 -10.08 -12.36 -6.45
CA GLN A 67 -10.14 -12.21 -7.91
C GLN A 67 -9.53 -13.40 -8.65
N LEU A 68 -8.38 -13.90 -8.18
CA LEU A 68 -7.75 -15.09 -8.74
C LEU A 68 -8.63 -16.33 -8.56
N LYS A 69 -9.30 -16.48 -7.41
CA LYS A 69 -10.22 -17.58 -7.17
C LYS A 69 -11.40 -17.54 -8.12
N GLU A 70 -12.05 -16.39 -8.32
CA GLU A 70 -13.16 -16.26 -9.30
C GLU A 70 -12.69 -16.59 -10.72
N LEU A 71 -11.50 -16.12 -11.09
CA LEU A 71 -10.92 -16.36 -12.40
C LEU A 71 -10.67 -17.87 -12.64
N LEU A 72 -10.18 -18.58 -11.61
CA LEU A 72 -9.93 -20.04 -11.65
C LEU A 72 -11.22 -20.85 -11.64
N GLU A 73 -12.25 -20.41 -10.93
CA GLU A 73 -13.57 -21.07 -10.95
C GLU A 73 -14.22 -20.94 -12.33
N ARG A 74 -13.96 -19.83 -13.05
CA ARG A 74 -14.48 -19.58 -14.39
C ARG A 74 -13.74 -20.35 -15.48
N ASP A 75 -12.41 -20.49 -15.35
CA ASP A 75 -11.58 -21.26 -16.27
C ASP A 75 -10.52 -22.06 -15.48
N PRO A 76 -10.83 -23.33 -15.16
CA PRO A 76 -9.94 -24.18 -14.36
C PRO A 76 -8.59 -24.48 -15.04
N ASP A 77 -8.52 -24.41 -16.37
CA ASP A 77 -7.34 -24.72 -17.16
C ASP A 77 -6.46 -23.47 -17.43
N LEU A 78 -6.88 -22.31 -16.92
CA LEU A 78 -6.18 -21.03 -17.12
C LEU A 78 -4.78 -21.00 -16.46
N LEU A 79 -4.50 -21.88 -15.52
CA LEU A 79 -3.17 -22.08 -14.96
C LEU A 79 -2.34 -22.97 -15.89
N ASP A 80 -1.67 -22.35 -16.86
CA ASP A 80 -0.61 -23.05 -17.57
C ASP A 80 0.49 -23.51 -16.59
N GLN A 81 1.30 -24.50 -17.00
CA GLN A 81 2.37 -25.04 -16.13
C GLN A 81 3.33 -23.96 -15.62
N ARG A 82 3.55 -22.88 -16.38
CA ARG A 82 4.44 -21.78 -16.02
C ARG A 82 3.85 -20.95 -14.88
N THR A 83 2.55 -20.70 -14.90
CA THR A 83 1.82 -19.98 -13.87
C THR A 83 1.78 -20.79 -12.58
N MET A 84 1.60 -22.12 -12.68
CA MET A 84 1.66 -23.03 -11.54
C MET A 84 3.04 -23.07 -10.86
N ILE A 85 4.13 -23.10 -11.64
CA ILE A 85 5.51 -23.05 -11.09
C ILE A 85 5.73 -21.73 -10.34
N THR A 86 5.30 -20.62 -10.95
CA THR A 86 5.44 -19.28 -10.36
C THR A 86 4.65 -19.17 -9.06
N ALA A 87 3.38 -19.58 -9.06
CA ALA A 87 2.52 -19.59 -7.87
C ALA A 87 3.10 -20.44 -6.73
N LYS A 88 3.60 -21.65 -7.03
CA LYS A 88 4.27 -22.51 -6.04
C LYS A 88 5.52 -21.87 -5.45
N SER A 89 6.34 -21.21 -6.27
CA SER A 89 7.53 -20.49 -5.80
C SER A 89 7.19 -19.30 -4.90
N LEU A 90 6.09 -18.62 -5.20
CA LEU A 90 5.59 -17.49 -4.41
C LEU A 90 5.04 -17.97 -3.07
N MET A 91 4.22 -19.03 -3.06
CA MET A 91 3.71 -19.66 -1.83
C MET A 91 4.85 -20.12 -0.92
N ARG A 92 5.91 -20.71 -1.49
CA ARG A 92 7.10 -21.09 -0.72
C ARG A 92 7.76 -19.89 -0.06
N THR A 93 7.98 -18.82 -0.84
CA THR A 93 8.58 -17.58 -0.32
C THR A 93 7.72 -16.96 0.79
N LEU A 94 6.39 -16.94 0.62
CA LEU A 94 5.46 -16.43 1.63
C LEU A 94 5.51 -17.24 2.93
N ASN A 95 5.54 -18.57 2.84
CA ASN A 95 5.68 -19.43 4.02
C ASN A 95 7.03 -19.21 4.74
N GLU A 96 8.12 -19.05 3.98
CA GLU A 96 9.44 -18.75 4.55
C GLU A 96 9.47 -17.39 5.26
N LEU A 97 8.74 -16.40 4.74
CA LEU A 97 8.59 -15.09 5.38
C LEU A 97 7.73 -15.15 6.65
N ASP A 98 6.64 -15.91 6.64
CA ASP A 98 5.77 -16.11 7.82
C ASP A 98 6.54 -16.74 8.98
N GLU A 99 7.33 -17.78 8.70
CA GLU A 99 8.16 -18.42 9.72
C GLU A 99 9.26 -17.50 10.27
N ARG A 100 9.86 -16.66 9.42
CA ARG A 100 10.81 -15.63 9.88
C ARG A 100 10.14 -14.58 10.76
N LEU A 101 8.91 -14.18 10.43
CA LEU A 101 8.16 -13.20 11.20
C LEU A 101 7.82 -13.74 12.60
N LYS A 102 7.32 -14.98 12.69
CA LYS A 102 7.07 -15.67 13.97
C LYS A 102 8.34 -15.75 14.82
N ALA A 103 9.44 -16.20 14.21
CA ALA A 103 10.73 -16.30 14.91
C ALA A 103 11.24 -14.93 15.42
N ALA A 104 11.02 -13.85 14.68
CA ALA A 104 11.38 -12.50 15.11
C ALA A 104 10.52 -12.00 16.28
N GLN A 105 9.22 -12.31 16.27
CA GLN A 105 8.29 -11.96 17.37
C GLN A 105 8.65 -12.72 18.66
N ASP A 106 9.03 -13.99 18.56
CA ASP A 106 9.44 -14.80 19.71
C ASP A 106 10.73 -14.29 20.36
N ARG A 107 11.71 -13.88 19.54
CA ARG A 107 12.96 -13.27 20.02
C ARG A 107 12.69 -11.98 20.80
N LYS A 108 11.88 -11.08 20.24
CA LYS A 108 11.50 -9.81 20.90
C LYS A 108 10.75 -10.06 22.22
N THR A 109 9.89 -11.07 22.26
CA THR A 109 9.12 -11.44 23.47
C THR A 109 10.02 -12.01 24.57
N ASN A 110 11.02 -12.82 24.19
CA ASN A 110 11.98 -13.39 25.13
C ASN A 110 12.97 -12.34 25.68
N GLU A 111 13.41 -11.39 24.85
CA GLU A 111 14.23 -10.26 25.30
C GLU A 111 13.49 -9.40 26.34
N ILE A 112 12.22 -9.05 26.08
CA ILE A 112 11.40 -8.27 27.03
C ILE A 112 11.21 -9.00 28.37
N LYS A 113 10.97 -10.32 28.33
CA LYS A 113 10.85 -11.14 29.54
C LYS A 113 12.17 -11.26 30.31
N SER A 114 13.31 -11.32 29.60
CA SER A 114 14.64 -11.40 30.21
C SER A 114 15.08 -10.09 30.87
N SER A 115 14.71 -8.94 30.30
CA SER A 115 15.00 -7.62 30.86
C SER A 115 14.18 -7.31 32.11
N ARG A 116 12.93 -7.80 32.20
CA ARG A 116 12.09 -7.65 33.41
C ARG A 116 12.47 -8.57 34.58
N ARG A 117 13.28 -9.61 34.35
CA ARG A 117 13.80 -10.49 35.42
C ARG A 117 15.13 -10.00 36.02
N ARG A 118 15.74 -8.97 35.43
CA ARG A 118 17.03 -8.39 35.88
C ARG A 118 16.87 -7.06 36.62
N GLN A 119 15.64 -6.55 36.75
CA GLN A 119 15.24 -5.47 37.67
C GLN A 119 14.50 -6.09 38.85
#